data_AF-A0A0F6R0X5-F1
#
_entry.id   AF-A0A0F6R0X5-F1
#
_cell.length_a   1.000
_cell.length_b   1.000
_cell.length_c   1.000
_cell.angle_alpha   90.00
_cell.angle_beta   90.00
_cell.angle_gamma   90.00
#
_symmetry.space_group_name_H-M   'P 1'
#
loop_
_entity.id
_entity.type
_entity.pdbx_description
1 polymer ?
#
loop_
_entity_poly.entity_id
_entity_poly.type
_entity_poly.pdbx_seq_one_letter_code
_entity_poly.pdbx_strand_id
1 'polypeptide(L)'
;MSTLQQTPAAVKIAGLIAIVQSVIGLGYAALLLIRGIRGVADESIVYETTDAHTNVAYGTAIFFLIVFGFVIFGALWMMRGHRFGRGPVIMLEILLLLISWYMFQGGQIFLAAATTLSSAFGLVMLFSPTSLAWVQRIYRR
;
A
#
# COMPACT_ATOMS: atom_id res chain seq x y z
N MET A 1 34.28 -7.89 -14.86
CA MET A 1 33.80 -6.59 -14.36
C MET A 1 32.54 -6.85 -13.54
N SER A 2 32.65 -6.72 -12.23
CA SER A 2 31.62 -7.07 -11.23
C SER A 2 30.36 -6.23 -11.40
N THR A 3 29.39 -6.70 -12.19
CA THR A 3 28.03 -6.17 -12.08
C THR A 3 27.48 -6.67 -10.76
N LEU A 4 27.67 -5.86 -9.70
CA LEU A 4 26.92 -5.97 -8.47
C LEU A 4 25.49 -6.34 -8.84
N GLN A 5 24.94 -7.32 -8.13
CA GLN A 5 23.60 -7.87 -8.29
C GLN A 5 22.56 -6.79 -7.98
N GLN A 6 22.51 -5.74 -8.81
CA GLN A 6 21.75 -4.53 -8.60
C GLN A 6 20.29 -4.87 -8.84
N THR A 7 19.46 -4.60 -7.83
CA THR A 7 18.02 -4.68 -7.93
C THR A 7 17.56 -3.90 -9.16
N PRO A 8 16.78 -4.50 -10.09
CA PRO A 8 16.34 -3.83 -11.30
C PRO A 8 15.63 -2.51 -10.99
N ALA A 9 15.81 -1.51 -11.86
CA ALA A 9 15.16 -0.22 -11.70
C ALA A 9 13.62 -0.36 -11.57
N ALA A 10 13.01 -1.28 -12.32
CA ALA A 10 11.59 -1.58 -12.24
C ALA A 10 11.14 -2.00 -10.81
N VAL A 11 11.89 -2.87 -10.14
CA VAL A 11 11.59 -3.28 -8.76
C VAL A 11 11.74 -2.11 -7.78
N LYS A 12 12.74 -1.24 -8.01
CA LYS A 12 12.93 -0.04 -7.18
C LYS A 12 11.79 0.97 -7.35
N ILE A 13 11.35 1.20 -8.58
CA ILE A 13 10.25 2.13 -8.86
C ILE A 13 8.94 1.59 -8.32
N ALA A 14 8.64 0.29 -8.50
CA ALA A 14 7.47 -0.33 -7.90
C ALA A 14 7.48 -0.23 -6.37
N GLY A 15 8.65 -0.46 -5.74
CA GLY A 15 8.81 -0.26 -4.30
C GLY A 15 8.56 1.18 -3.87
N LEU A 16 9.03 2.16 -4.64
CA LEU A 16 8.77 3.57 -4.36
C LEU A 16 7.28 3.92 -4.44
N ILE A 17 6.58 3.42 -5.46
CA ILE A 17 5.13 3.61 -5.63
C ILE A 17 4.38 3.06 -4.41
N ALA A 18 4.67 1.82 -4.02
CA ALA A 18 4.06 1.18 -2.87
C ALA A 18 4.34 1.92 -1.56
N ILE A 19 5.56 2.46 -1.38
CA ILE A 19 5.89 3.29 -0.22
C ILE A 19 5.04 4.56 -0.20
N VAL A 20 4.94 5.27 -1.34
CA VAL A 20 4.13 6.50 -1.43
C VAL A 20 2.67 6.22 -1.12
N GLN A 21 2.08 5.18 -1.72
CA GLN A 21 0.70 4.76 -1.43
C GLN A 21 0.53 4.38 0.05
N SER A 22 1.50 3.69 0.64
CA SER A 22 1.46 3.29 2.05
C SER A 22 1.54 4.48 3.00
N VAL A 23 2.36 5.48 2.68
CA VAL A 23 2.45 6.73 3.44
C VAL A 23 1.12 7.49 3.41
N ILE A 24 0.42 7.50 2.27
CA ILE A 24 -0.93 8.09 2.18
C ILE A 24 -1.91 7.34 3.10
N GLY A 25 -1.89 6.00 3.08
CA GLY A 25 -2.70 5.16 3.97
C GLY A 25 -2.41 5.41 5.46
N LEU A 26 -1.13 5.56 5.82
CA LEU A 26 -0.71 5.92 7.18
C LEU A 26 -1.14 7.35 7.56
N GLY A 27 -1.11 8.29 6.63
CA GLY A 27 -1.64 9.63 6.83
C GLY A 27 -3.14 9.60 7.17
N TYR A 28 -3.91 8.77 6.45
CA TYR A 28 -5.32 8.55 6.76
C TYR A 28 -5.52 7.88 8.14
N ALA A 29 -4.70 6.90 8.49
CA ALA A 29 -4.71 6.29 9.83
C ALA A 29 -4.46 7.32 10.95
N ALA A 30 -3.48 8.22 10.75
CA ALA A 30 -3.21 9.31 11.70
C ALA A 30 -4.39 10.28 11.80
N LEU A 31 -5.06 10.60 10.70
CA LEU A 31 -6.27 11.42 10.71
C LEU A 31 -7.41 10.75 11.48
N LEU A 32 -7.62 9.43 11.31
CA LEU A 32 -8.61 8.69 12.09
C LEU A 32 -8.29 8.72 13.59
N LEU A 33 -7.02 8.55 13.95
CA LEU A 33 -6.57 8.58 15.33
C LEU A 33 -6.77 9.97 15.96
N ILE A 34 -6.39 11.03 15.25
CA ILE A 34 -6.59 12.42 15.69
C ILE A 34 -8.09 12.74 15.81
N ARG A 35 -8.93 12.26 14.88
CA ARG A 35 -10.38 12.43 14.96
C ARG A 35 -10.97 11.72 16.18
N GLY A 36 -10.54 10.48 16.44
CA GLY A 36 -10.94 9.72 17.63
C GLY A 36 -10.55 10.41 18.94
N ILE A 37 -9.35 11.00 19.01
CA ILE A 37 -8.87 11.74 20.18
C ILE A 37 -9.62 13.07 20.37
N ARG A 38 -9.95 13.77 19.27
CA ARG A 38 -10.64 15.08 19.31
C ARG A 38 -12.14 14.99 19.54
N GLY A 39 -12.73 13.79 19.53
CA GLY A 39 -14.16 13.59 19.80
C GLY A 39 -15.10 14.28 18.78
N VAL A 40 -14.61 14.55 17.55
CA VAL A 40 -15.43 15.17 16.50
C VAL A 40 -16.35 14.09 15.92
N ALA A 41 -17.59 14.03 16.42
CA ALA A 41 -18.65 13.18 15.88
C ALA A 41 -19.24 13.85 14.64
N ASP A 42 -19.27 13.12 13.51
CA ASP A 42 -20.06 13.51 12.35
C ASP A 42 -21.50 13.02 12.55
N GLU A 43 -22.47 13.94 12.51
CA GLU A 43 -23.91 13.65 12.64
C GLU A 43 -24.46 12.81 11.47
N SER A 44 -23.67 12.57 10.41
CA SER A 44 -24.13 11.91 9.18
C SER A 44 -24.07 10.38 9.22
N ILE A 45 -23.68 9.77 10.33
CA ILE A 45 -23.65 8.31 10.46
C ILE A 45 -24.60 7.87 11.58
N VAL A 46 -25.66 7.16 11.18
CA VAL A 46 -26.61 6.52 12.09
C VAL A 46 -25.90 5.36 12.77
N TYR A 47 -25.65 5.49 14.08
CA TYR A 47 -25.09 4.43 14.90
C TYR A 47 -26.03 4.09 16.07
N GLU A 48 -25.97 2.83 16.49
CA GLU A 48 -26.82 2.26 17.54
C GLU A 48 -26.35 2.62 18.96
N THR A 49 -25.08 3.05 19.15
CA THR A 49 -24.52 3.47 20.45
C THR A 49 -23.36 4.48 20.34
N THR A 50 -23.27 5.42 21.29
CA THR A 50 -22.31 6.54 21.35
C THR A 50 -20.83 6.14 21.49
N ASP A 51 -20.53 4.97 22.06
CA ASP A 51 -19.14 4.51 22.31
C ASP A 51 -18.54 3.68 21.16
N ALA A 52 -19.35 3.27 20.18
CA ALA A 52 -18.89 2.49 19.03
C ALA A 52 -17.97 3.32 18.08
N HIS A 53 -18.18 4.63 18.05
CA HIS A 53 -17.45 5.58 17.20
C HIS A 53 -15.94 5.53 17.42
N THR A 54 -15.51 5.49 18.69
CA THR A 54 -14.12 5.64 19.07
C THR A 54 -13.36 4.32 18.92
N ASN A 55 -13.99 3.21 19.30
CA ASN A 55 -13.36 1.88 19.27
C ASN A 55 -13.07 1.40 17.83
N VAL A 56 -13.97 1.66 16.88
CA VAL A 56 -13.75 1.31 15.46
C VAL A 56 -12.65 2.17 14.85
N ALA A 57 -12.63 3.48 15.14
CA ALA A 57 -11.60 4.39 14.63
C ALA A 57 -10.18 4.01 15.10
N TYR A 58 -10.01 3.66 16.38
CA TYR A 58 -8.73 3.18 16.89
C TYR A 58 -8.34 1.83 16.30
N GLY A 59 -9.29 0.89 16.18
CA GLY A 59 -9.04 -0.42 15.58
C GLY A 59 -8.57 -0.31 14.13
N THR A 60 -9.24 0.51 13.31
CA THR A 60 -8.84 0.76 11.91
C THR A 60 -7.48 1.45 11.81
N ALA A 61 -7.19 2.41 12.70
CA ALA A 61 -5.90 3.10 12.71
C ALA A 61 -4.72 2.15 13.02
N ILE A 62 -4.86 1.30 14.04
CA ILE A 62 -3.83 0.30 14.39
C ILE A 62 -3.66 -0.71 13.25
N PHE A 63 -4.77 -1.18 12.67
CA PHE A 63 -4.72 -2.08 11.52
C PHE A 63 -3.93 -1.47 10.35
N PHE A 64 -4.20 -0.22 10.00
CA PHE A 64 -3.46 0.47 8.94
C PHE A 64 -1.99 0.67 9.28
N LEU A 65 -1.65 1.00 10.53
CA LEU A 65 -0.24 1.08 10.96
C LEU A 65 0.50 -0.23 10.73
N ILE A 66 -0.12 -1.35 11.10
CA ILE A 66 0.48 -2.68 10.93
C ILE A 66 0.61 -3.04 9.44
N VAL A 67 -0.48 -2.92 8.68
CA VAL A 67 -0.50 -3.34 7.26
C VAL A 67 0.41 -2.48 6.41
N PHE A 68 0.26 -1.15 6.44
CA PHE A 68 1.07 -0.26 5.61
C PHE A 68 2.52 -0.19 6.11
N GLY A 69 2.75 -0.29 7.41
CA GLY A 69 4.10 -0.42 7.97
C GLY A 69 4.81 -1.68 7.46
N PHE A 70 4.12 -2.81 7.43
CA PHE A 70 4.66 -4.06 6.90
C PHE A 70 4.95 -3.99 5.39
N VAL A 71 4.09 -3.33 4.62
CA VAL A 71 4.31 -3.14 3.18
C VAL A 71 5.52 -2.25 2.91
N ILE A 72 5.68 -1.14 3.65
CA ILE A 72 6.88 -0.29 3.55
C ILE A 72 8.13 -1.09 3.88
N PHE A 73 8.09 -1.87 4.96
CA PHE A 73 9.20 -2.74 5.34
C PHE A 73 9.54 -3.73 4.21
N GLY A 74 8.53 -4.39 3.64
CA GLY A 74 8.68 -5.29 2.49
C GLY A 74 9.27 -4.59 1.26
N ALA A 75 8.77 -3.39 0.92
CA ALA A 75 9.26 -2.59 -0.19
C ALA A 75 10.74 -2.22 -0.02
N LEU A 76 11.13 -1.72 1.16
CA LEU A 76 12.53 -1.40 1.46
C LEU A 76 13.42 -2.65 1.42
N TRP A 77 12.93 -3.77 1.95
CA TRP A 77 13.66 -5.03 1.97
C TRP A 77 13.93 -5.57 0.56
N MET A 78 12.93 -5.55 -0.32
CA MET A 78 13.12 -5.95 -1.73
C MET A 78 14.01 -4.96 -2.50
N MET A 79 13.90 -3.66 -2.25
CA MET A 79 14.74 -2.64 -2.89
C MET A 79 16.22 -2.85 -2.58
N ARG A 80 16.52 -3.33 -1.36
CA ARG A 80 17.87 -3.73 -0.91
C ARG A 80 18.38 -5.04 -1.52
N GLY A 81 17.60 -5.69 -2.38
CA GLY A 81 18.02 -6.89 -3.12
C GLY A 81 17.60 -8.23 -2.49
N HIS A 82 16.78 -8.21 -1.43
CA HIS A 82 16.34 -9.43 -0.76
C HIS A 82 15.12 -10.07 -1.44
N ARG A 83 15.01 -11.40 -1.35
CA ARG A 83 13.91 -12.19 -1.96
C ARG A 83 12.52 -12.00 -1.35
N PHE A 84 12.44 -11.58 -0.09
CA PHE A 84 11.22 -11.74 0.72
C PHE A 84 10.21 -10.57 0.64
N GLY A 85 10.56 -9.44 0.02
CA GLY A 85 9.73 -8.23 0.09
C GLY A 85 8.64 -8.08 -1.00
N ARG A 86 8.64 -8.93 -2.03
CA ARG A 86 7.74 -8.75 -3.20
C ARG A 86 6.29 -9.13 -2.94
N GLY A 87 6.04 -10.17 -2.13
CA GLY A 87 4.69 -10.65 -1.85
C GLY A 87 3.79 -9.56 -1.25
N PRO A 88 4.21 -8.89 -0.15
CA PRO A 88 3.42 -7.81 0.46
C PRO A 88 3.13 -6.64 -0.48
N VAL A 89 4.10 -6.27 -1.33
CA VAL A 89 3.94 -5.18 -2.29
C VAL A 89 2.94 -5.57 -3.39
N ILE A 90 3.06 -6.75 -3.98
CA ILE A 90 2.10 -7.23 -4.99
C ILE A 90 0.68 -7.30 -4.39
N MET A 91 0.56 -7.77 -3.15
CA MET A 91 -0.72 -7.84 -2.45
C MET A 91 -1.33 -6.45 -2.24
N LEU A 92 -0.52 -5.46 -1.85
CA LEU A 92 -0.97 -4.07 -1.74
C LEU A 92 -1.49 -3.55 -3.07
N GLU A 93 -0.74 -3.72 -4.16
CA GLU A 93 -1.14 -3.18 -5.46
C GLU A 93 -2.45 -3.80 -5.95
N ILE A 94 -2.63 -5.13 -5.82
CA ILE A 94 -3.89 -5.80 -6.17
C ILE A 94 -5.04 -5.30 -5.30
N LEU A 95 -4.81 -5.12 -4.00
CA LEU A 95 -5.80 -4.58 -3.08
C LEU A 95 -6.21 -3.15 -3.47
N LEU A 96 -5.26 -2.29 -3.84
CA LEU A 96 -5.53 -0.93 -4.29
C LEU A 96 -6.30 -0.88 -5.61
N LEU A 97 -6.08 -1.86 -6.49
CA LEU A 97 -6.84 -2.00 -7.73
C LEU A 97 -8.31 -2.38 -7.43
N LEU A 98 -8.55 -3.22 -6.42
CA LEU A 98 -9.91 -3.50 -5.95
C LEU A 98 -10.53 -2.27 -5.26
N ILE A 99 -9.76 -1.54 -4.46
CA ILE A 99 -10.23 -0.32 -3.78
C ILE A 99 -10.61 0.76 -4.80
N SER A 100 -9.83 0.92 -5.88
CA SER A 100 -10.11 1.94 -6.89
C SER A 100 -11.45 1.72 -7.59
N TRP A 101 -11.87 0.46 -7.76
CA TRP A 101 -13.22 0.13 -8.23
C TRP A 101 -14.31 0.67 -7.30
N TYR A 102 -14.15 0.49 -5.99
CA TYR A 102 -15.06 1.07 -5.00
C TYR A 102 -15.04 2.61 -5.02
N MET A 103 -13.88 3.24 -5.22
CA MET A 103 -13.79 4.70 -5.33
C MET A 103 -14.54 5.23 -6.56
N PHE A 104 -14.51 4.49 -7.67
CA PHE A 104 -15.26 4.82 -8.87
C PHE A 104 -16.77 4.77 -8.61
N GLN A 105 -17.26 3.72 -7.93
CA GLN A 105 -18.66 3.63 -7.53
C GLN A 105 -19.06 4.74 -6.54
N GLY A 106 -18.14 5.16 -5.67
CA GLY A 106 -18.32 6.28 -4.75
C GLY A 106 -18.25 7.68 -5.41
N GLY A 107 -18.16 7.77 -6.73
CA GLY A 107 -18.15 9.04 -7.48
C GLY A 107 -16.83 9.80 -7.47
N GLN A 108 -15.78 9.26 -6.84
CA GLN A 108 -14.46 9.90 -6.74
C GLN A 108 -13.55 9.53 -7.93
N ILE A 109 -13.96 9.92 -9.13
CA ILE A 109 -13.36 9.47 -10.40
C ILE A 109 -11.86 9.80 -10.50
N PHE A 110 -11.45 11.00 -10.10
CA PHE A 110 -10.04 11.41 -10.18
C PHE A 110 -9.13 10.56 -9.28
N LEU A 111 -9.56 10.29 -8.04
CA LEU A 111 -8.81 9.46 -7.11
C LEU A 111 -8.82 7.99 -7.53
N ALA A 112 -9.94 7.50 -8.06
CA ALA A 112 -10.04 6.16 -8.64
C ALA A 112 -9.06 5.98 -9.80
N ALA A 113 -8.98 6.95 -10.73
CA ALA A 113 -8.05 6.92 -11.84
C ALA A 113 -6.60 6.95 -11.38
N ALA A 114 -6.24 7.86 -10.48
CA ALA A 114 -4.87 7.95 -9.94
C ALA A 114 -4.43 6.65 -9.24
N THR A 115 -5.31 6.08 -8.42
CA THR A 115 -5.04 4.81 -7.72
C THR A 115 -4.89 3.66 -8.70
N THR A 116 -5.81 3.53 -9.66
CA THR A 116 -5.77 2.48 -10.68
C THR A 116 -4.50 2.55 -11.51
N LEU A 117 -4.13 3.75 -11.98
CA LEU A 117 -2.93 3.95 -12.79
C LEU A 117 -1.66 3.63 -12.01
N SER A 118 -1.54 4.14 -10.78
CA SER A 118 -0.37 3.87 -9.94
C SER A 118 -0.21 2.38 -9.63
N SER A 119 -1.31 1.69 -9.29
CA SER A 119 -1.27 0.26 -8.96
C SER A 119 -1.03 -0.63 -10.17
N ALA A 120 -1.71 -0.38 -11.29
CA ALA A 120 -1.45 -1.10 -12.53
C ALA A 120 0.02 -0.93 -12.97
N PHE A 121 0.56 0.27 -12.85
CA PHE A 121 1.96 0.55 -13.18
C PHE A 121 2.94 -0.18 -12.25
N GLY A 122 2.69 -0.18 -10.94
CA GLY A 122 3.46 -0.95 -9.96
C GLY A 122 3.47 -2.45 -10.28
N LEU A 123 2.31 -3.03 -10.61
CA LEU A 123 2.18 -4.43 -11.02
C LEU A 123 2.94 -4.72 -12.31
N VAL A 124 2.78 -3.90 -13.35
CA VAL A 124 3.50 -4.07 -14.63
C VAL A 124 5.01 -4.05 -14.40
N MET A 125 5.51 -3.16 -13.55
CA MET A 125 6.93 -3.11 -13.20
C MET A 125 7.39 -4.36 -12.45
N LEU A 126 6.59 -4.87 -11.51
CA LEU A 126 6.90 -6.10 -10.77
C LEU A 126 6.87 -7.35 -11.66
N PHE A 127 5.96 -7.42 -12.62
CA PHE A 127 5.82 -8.52 -13.57
C PHE A 127 6.65 -8.36 -14.85
N SER A 128 7.39 -7.26 -14.99
CA SER A 128 8.27 -7.04 -16.14
C SER A 128 9.34 -8.14 -16.28
N PRO A 129 9.78 -8.45 -17.51
CA PRO A 129 10.75 -9.53 -17.76
C PRO A 129 12.07 -9.34 -17.00
N THR A 130 12.50 -8.09 -16.77
CA THR A 130 13.69 -7.77 -15.97
C THR A 130 13.50 -8.12 -14.50
N SER A 131 12.32 -7.83 -13.94
CA SER A 131 11.94 -8.20 -12.58
C SER A 131 11.80 -9.70 -12.41
N LEU A 132 11.27 -10.42 -13.39
CA LEU A 132 11.16 -11.89 -13.37
C LEU A 132 12.53 -12.57 -13.48
N ALA A 133 13.40 -12.10 -14.39
CA ALA A 133 14.76 -12.61 -14.54
C ALA A 133 15.61 -12.38 -13.28
N TRP A 134 15.37 -11.30 -12.53
CA TRP A 134 16.01 -11.07 -11.24
C TRP A 134 15.55 -12.09 -10.18
N VAL A 135 14.25 -12.41 -10.10
CA VAL A 135 13.73 -13.43 -9.18
C VAL A 135 14.33 -14.79 -9.49
N GLN A 136 14.34 -15.19 -10.77
CA GLN A 136 14.92 -16.47 -11.19
C GLN A 136 16.40 -16.59 -10.79
N ARG A 137 17.18 -15.51 -10.92
CA ARG A 137 18.59 -15.50 -10.49
C ARG A 137 18.76 -15.61 -8.98
N ILE A 138 17.83 -15.05 -8.19
CA ILE A 138 17.90 -15.12 -6.73
C ILE A 138 17.53 -16.50 -6.21
N TYR A 139 16.53 -17.17 -6.79
CA TYR A 139 16.12 -18.51 -6.37
C TYR A 139 17.08 -19.63 -6.81
N ARG A 140 17.95 -19.36 -7.78
CA ARG A 140 18.95 -20.33 -8.27
C ARG A 140 20.25 -20.35 -7.44
N ARG A 141 20.34 -19.53 -6.39
CA ARG A 141 21.43 -19.57 -5.39
C ARG A 141 20.99 -20.30 -4.14
#